data_AF-A0A1R1C6Q7-F1
#
_entry.id   AF-A0A1R1C6Q7-F1
#
_cell.length_a   1.000
_cell.length_b   1.000
_cell.length_c   1.000
_cell.angle_alpha   90.00
_cell.angle_beta   90.00
_cell.angle_gamma   90.00
#
_symmetry.space_group_name_H-M   'P 1'
#
loop_
_entity.id
_entity.type
_entity.pdbx_description
1 polymer ?
#
loop_
_entity_poly.entity_id
_entity_poly.type
_entity_poly.pdbx_seq_one_letter_code
_entity_poly.pdbx_strand_id
1 'polypeptide(L)'
;MYWASFLKAVARLLKEMEVPERLPLDPSKRRILLQMKLESRLLQDHFAIIRDTLCAKDYSLKLNNNDRSILHMAKEMLVTEIMYVLNIATKDASTYVKEDMEKRQLEFNVHRS
;
A
#
# COMPACT_ATOMS: atom_id res chain seq x y z
N MET A 1 -10.66 -22.58 -12.03
CA MET A 1 -10.13 -22.95 -10.70
C MET A 1 -8.73 -22.36 -10.48
N TYR A 2 -8.54 -21.05 -10.78
CA TYR A 2 -7.24 -20.35 -10.68
C TYR A 2 -7.21 -19.25 -9.60
N TRP A 3 -8.37 -18.89 -9.06
CA TRP A 3 -8.56 -17.79 -8.11
C TRP A 3 -7.91 -18.03 -6.75
N ALA A 4 -7.99 -19.25 -6.22
CA ALA A 4 -7.35 -19.61 -4.96
C ALA A 4 -5.81 -19.54 -5.04
N SER A 5 -5.25 -19.81 -6.22
CA SER A 5 -3.81 -19.75 -6.48
C SER A 5 -3.33 -18.32 -6.62
N PHE A 6 -4.10 -17.46 -7.31
CA PHE A 6 -3.81 -16.02 -7.41
C PHE A 6 -3.97 -15.33 -6.06
N LEU A 7 -5.07 -15.55 -5.34
CA LEU A 7 -5.25 -15.00 -4.00
C LEU A 7 -4.22 -15.53 -3.00
N LYS A 8 -3.77 -16.79 -3.13
CA LYS A 8 -2.62 -17.29 -2.35
C LYS A 8 -1.31 -16.63 -2.76
N ALA A 9 -1.07 -16.38 -4.04
CA ALA A 9 0.14 -15.72 -4.52
C ALA A 9 0.18 -14.24 -4.09
N VAL A 10 -0.95 -13.53 -4.21
CA VAL A 10 -1.14 -12.19 -3.67
C VAL A 10 -0.99 -12.21 -2.16
N ALA A 11 -1.67 -13.10 -1.44
CA ALA A 11 -1.52 -13.21 0.02
C ALA A 11 -0.08 -13.53 0.43
N ARG A 12 0.65 -14.33 -0.35
CA ARG A 12 2.06 -14.66 -0.09
C ARG A 12 2.98 -13.47 -0.38
N LEU A 13 2.75 -12.73 -1.46
CA LEU A 13 3.41 -11.45 -1.75
C LEU A 13 3.13 -10.44 -0.65
N LEU A 14 1.86 -10.27 -0.25
CA LEU A 14 1.44 -9.42 0.86
C LEU A 14 2.12 -9.80 2.18
N LYS A 15 2.32 -11.10 2.41
CA LYS A 15 3.00 -11.62 3.60
C LYS A 15 4.51 -11.42 3.56
N GLU A 16 5.16 -11.63 2.41
CA GLU A 16 6.59 -11.33 2.22
C GLU A 16 6.87 -9.83 2.30
N MET A 17 5.84 -9.01 2.07
CA MET A 17 5.85 -7.56 2.22
C MET A 17 5.41 -7.11 3.62
N GLU A 18 5.47 -7.96 4.65
CA GLU A 18 5.10 -7.58 6.03
C GLU A 18 6.07 -6.59 6.68
N VAL A 19 7.31 -6.48 6.22
CA VAL A 19 8.30 -5.61 6.90
C VAL A 19 8.21 -4.17 6.37
N PRO A 20 7.66 -3.21 7.14
CA PRO A 20 7.64 -1.81 6.74
C PRO A 20 9.04 -1.24 6.67
N GLU A 21 9.32 -0.53 5.58
CA GLU A 21 10.56 0.23 5.43
C GLU A 21 10.36 1.61 6.05
N ARG A 22 11.31 2.08 6.87
CA ARG A 22 11.25 3.43 7.40
C ARG A 22 11.45 4.44 6.26
N LEU A 23 10.46 5.29 6.06
CA LEU A 23 10.56 6.37 5.09
C LEU A 23 11.61 7.40 5.56
N PRO A 24 12.35 8.01 4.63
CA PRO A 24 13.30 9.07 4.97
C PRO A 24 12.61 10.20 5.75
N LEU A 25 13.25 10.69 6.82
CA LEU A 25 12.72 11.83 7.58
C LEU A 25 12.76 13.13 6.76
N ASP A 26 13.80 13.27 5.92
CA ASP A 26 13.95 14.38 4.99
C ASP A 26 12.82 14.37 3.93
N PRO A 27 12.00 15.43 3.84
CA PRO A 27 10.86 15.48 2.92
C PRO A 27 11.24 15.34 1.44
N SER A 28 12.40 15.87 1.04
CA SER A 28 12.85 15.84 -0.36
C SER A 28 13.28 14.43 -0.77
N LYS A 29 14.10 13.77 0.05
CA LYS A 29 14.52 12.37 -0.16
C LYS A 29 13.32 11.43 -0.16
N ARG A 30 12.37 11.63 0.77
CA ARG A 30 11.16 10.82 0.84
C ARG A 30 10.29 11.00 -0.40
N ARG A 31 10.11 12.23 -0.88
CA ARG A 31 9.39 12.50 -2.13
C ARG A 31 10.02 11.76 -3.31
N ILE A 32 11.35 11.84 -3.46
CA ILE A 32 12.07 11.15 -4.54
C ILE A 32 11.84 9.64 -4.45
N LEU A 33 12.03 9.04 -3.27
CA LEU A 33 11.81 7.61 -3.06
C LEU A 33 10.38 7.18 -3.40
N LEU A 34 9.38 7.88 -2.86
CA LEU A 34 7.97 7.55 -3.08
C LEU A 34 7.57 7.74 -4.54
N GLN A 35 8.10 8.77 -5.22
CA GLN A 35 7.86 9.01 -6.64
C GLN A 35 8.48 7.90 -7.50
N MET A 36 9.72 7.48 -7.19
CA MET A 36 10.38 6.37 -7.90
C MET A 36 9.60 5.06 -7.75
N LYS A 37 9.14 4.75 -6.52
CA LYS A 37 8.28 3.58 -6.27
C LYS A 37 6.98 3.68 -7.08
N LEU A 38 6.36 4.84 -7.15
CA LEU A 38 5.11 5.05 -7.92
C LEU A 38 5.33 4.89 -9.44
N GLU A 39 6.44 5.42 -9.96
CA GLU A 39 6.77 5.39 -11.39
C GLU A 39 7.22 4.01 -11.89
N SER A 40 7.67 3.14 -10.98
CA SER A 40 7.99 1.74 -11.32
C SER A 40 6.80 0.99 -11.92
N ARG A 41 5.57 1.40 -11.56
CA ARG A 41 4.30 0.73 -11.84
C ARG A 41 4.24 -0.72 -11.36
N LEU A 42 5.16 -1.13 -10.50
CA LEU A 42 5.19 -2.46 -9.95
C LEU A 42 4.18 -2.56 -8.81
N LEU A 43 3.37 -3.62 -8.82
CA LEU A 43 2.32 -3.82 -7.83
C LEU A 43 2.88 -3.80 -6.39
N GLN A 44 4.05 -4.42 -6.20
CA GLN A 44 4.75 -4.41 -4.92
C GLN A 44 5.16 -3.01 -4.47
N ASP A 45 5.49 -2.10 -5.37
CA ASP A 45 5.90 -0.75 -4.97
C ASP A 45 4.68 0.08 -4.55
N HIS A 46 3.52 -0.10 -5.18
CA HIS A 46 2.28 0.52 -4.73
C HIS A 46 1.88 0.04 -3.33
N PHE A 47 1.99 -1.27 -3.08
CA PHE A 47 1.76 -1.85 -1.75
C PHE A 47 2.75 -1.32 -0.71
N ALA A 48 4.04 -1.22 -1.07
CA ALA A 48 5.06 -0.67 -0.18
C ALA A 48 4.77 0.79 0.19
N ILE A 49 4.38 1.62 -0.79
CA ILE A 49 3.96 3.02 -0.52
C ILE A 49 2.82 3.05 0.50
N ILE A 50 1.77 2.24 0.29
CA ILE A 50 0.60 2.21 1.18
C ILE A 50 1.02 1.78 2.60
N ARG A 51 1.74 0.66 2.71
CA ARG A 51 2.22 0.10 3.99
C ARG A 51 3.12 1.10 4.73
N ASP A 52 4.21 1.54 4.10
CA ASP A 52 5.23 2.38 4.73
C ASP A 52 4.65 3.73 5.17
N THR A 53 3.69 4.27 4.41
CA THR A 53 2.98 5.51 4.74
C THR A 53 2.02 5.33 5.91
N LEU A 54 1.32 4.19 6.00
CA LEU A 54 0.45 3.90 7.14
C LEU A 54 1.26 3.71 8.44
N CYS A 55 2.42 3.06 8.36
CA CYS A 55 3.35 2.86 9.48
C CYS A 55 4.18 4.11 9.85
N ALA A 56 4.15 5.18 9.04
CA ALA A 56 4.91 6.40 9.29
C ALA A 56 4.63 7.04 10.65
N LYS A 57 3.41 6.85 11.17
CA LYS A 57 3.00 7.36 12.49
C LYS A 57 3.82 6.75 13.65
N ASP A 58 4.41 5.57 13.47
CA ASP A 58 5.07 4.83 14.55
C ASP A 58 6.45 5.38 14.93
N TYR A 59 7.11 6.07 14.00
CA TYR A 59 8.37 6.76 14.26
C TYR A 59 8.23 8.28 14.15
N SER A 60 7.02 8.77 14.49
CA SER A 60 6.67 10.20 14.56
C SER A 60 6.89 10.98 13.26
N LEU A 61 6.86 10.29 12.11
CA LEU A 61 7.01 10.95 10.83
C LEU A 61 5.72 11.69 10.44
N LYS A 62 5.80 13.01 10.34
CA LYS A 62 4.69 13.85 9.87
C LYS A 62 4.64 13.86 8.34
N LEU A 63 3.66 13.17 7.78
CA LEU A 63 3.39 13.17 6.35
C LEU A 63 2.94 14.56 5.87
N ASN A 64 3.50 15.00 4.74
CA ASN A 64 3.15 16.25 4.07
C ASN A 64 2.13 16.01 2.94
N ASN A 65 1.79 17.05 2.18
CA ASN A 65 0.79 16.96 1.10
C ASN A 65 1.27 16.10 -0.07
N ASN A 66 2.57 16.09 -0.38
CA ASN A 66 3.12 15.23 -1.43
C ASN A 66 3.03 13.76 -1.03
N ASP A 67 3.38 13.44 0.22
CA ASP A 67 3.26 12.07 0.76
C ASP A 67 1.81 11.56 0.64
N ARG A 68 0.83 12.41 1.00
CA ARG A 68 -0.61 12.09 0.88
C ARG A 68 -1.06 11.94 -0.58
N SER A 69 -0.57 12.79 -1.48
CA SER A 69 -0.88 12.71 -2.91
C SER A 69 -0.33 11.44 -3.53
N ILE A 70 0.90 11.05 -3.19
CA ILE A 70 1.50 9.79 -3.67
C ILE A 70 0.78 8.58 -3.09
N LEU A 71 0.42 8.61 -1.80
CA LEU A 71 -0.43 7.57 -1.20
C LEU A 71 -1.76 7.42 -1.96
N HIS A 72 -2.42 8.54 -2.29
CA HIS A 72 -3.67 8.52 -3.05
C HIS A 72 -3.46 7.88 -4.44
N MET A 73 -2.41 8.26 -5.16
CA MET A 73 -2.11 7.68 -6.48
C MET A 73 -1.83 6.17 -6.38
N ALA A 74 -1.02 5.74 -5.40
CA ALA A 74 -0.74 4.32 -5.20
C ALA A 74 -2.01 3.51 -4.91
N LYS A 75 -2.97 4.08 -4.17
CA LYS A 75 -4.28 3.46 -3.95
C LYS A 75 -5.06 3.31 -5.25
N GLU A 76 -5.19 4.37 -6.05
CA GLU A 76 -5.94 4.33 -7.31
C GLU A 76 -5.33 3.33 -8.31
N MET A 77 -4.01 3.24 -8.36
CA MET A 77 -3.31 2.23 -9.16
C MET A 77 -3.67 0.82 -8.68
N LEU A 78 -3.61 0.56 -7.37
CA LEU A 78 -3.97 -0.74 -6.82
C LEU A 78 -5.45 -1.11 -7.07
N VAL A 79 -6.36 -0.15 -6.94
CA VAL A 79 -7.79 -0.34 -7.28
C VAL A 79 -7.94 -0.74 -8.73
N THR A 80 -7.23 -0.06 -9.63
CA THR A 80 -7.26 -0.33 -11.08
C THR A 80 -6.74 -1.74 -11.39
N GLU A 81 -5.62 -2.13 -10.80
CA GLU A 81 -5.06 -3.47 -10.96
C GLU A 81 -6.03 -4.57 -10.48
N ILE A 82 -6.61 -4.40 -9.29
CA ILE A 82 -7.58 -5.35 -8.73
C ILE A 82 -8.84 -5.43 -9.60
N MET A 83 -9.35 -4.29 -10.07
CA MET A 83 -10.50 -4.21 -10.97
C MET A 83 -10.25 -5.05 -12.23
N TYR A 84 -9.10 -4.87 -12.89
CA TYR A 84 -8.78 -5.61 -14.11
C TYR A 84 -8.52 -7.10 -13.86
N VAL A 85 -7.76 -7.44 -12.81
CA VAL A 85 -7.39 -8.84 -12.55
C VAL A 85 -8.60 -9.67 -12.07
N LEU A 86 -9.46 -9.10 -11.24
CA LEU A 86 -10.65 -9.79 -10.73
C LEU A 86 -11.87 -9.62 -11.62
N ASN A 87 -11.80 -8.73 -12.62
CA ASN A 87 -12.93 -8.36 -13.48
C ASN A 87 -14.18 -7.99 -12.68
N ILE A 88 -14.00 -7.08 -11.72
CA ILE A 88 -15.05 -6.57 -10.83
C ILE A 88 -15.28 -5.08 -11.04
N ALA A 89 -16.35 -4.52 -10.49
CA ALA A 89 -16.57 -3.08 -10.56
C ALA A 89 -15.52 -2.32 -9.74
N THR A 90 -15.17 -1.10 -10.18
CA THR A 90 -14.23 -0.21 -9.47
C THR A 90 -14.62 0.01 -8.00
N LYS A 91 -15.93 0.07 -7.71
CA LYS A 91 -16.46 0.21 -6.35
C LYS A 91 -16.08 -0.98 -5.45
N ASP A 92 -16.16 -2.19 -5.99
CA ASP A 92 -15.85 -3.42 -5.24
C ASP A 92 -14.34 -3.52 -5.01
N ALA A 93 -13.53 -3.23 -6.05
CA ALA A 93 -12.07 -3.13 -5.92
C ALA A 93 -11.63 -2.07 -4.90
N SER A 94 -12.27 -0.90 -4.90
CA SER A 94 -12.03 0.16 -3.91
C SER A 94 -12.34 -0.29 -2.49
N THR A 95 -13.40 -1.08 -2.32
CA THR A 95 -13.79 -1.65 -1.03
C THR A 95 -12.71 -2.62 -0.53
N TYR A 96 -12.22 -3.53 -1.38
CA TYR A 96 -11.11 -4.43 -1.02
C TYR A 96 -9.86 -3.69 -0.55
N VAL A 97 -9.43 -2.65 -1.29
CA VAL A 97 -8.24 -1.87 -0.91
C VAL A 97 -8.45 -1.13 0.40
N LYS A 98 -9.66 -0.58 0.62
CA LYS A 98 -10.00 0.11 1.86
C LYS A 98 -9.95 -0.83 3.06
N GLU A 99 -10.61 -1.99 2.96
CA GLU A 99 -10.64 -2.99 4.04
C GLU A 99 -9.25 -3.52 4.36
N ASP A 100 -8.40 -3.76 3.35
CA ASP A 100 -7.02 -4.17 3.53
C ASP A 100 -6.18 -3.09 4.25
N MET A 101 -6.33 -1.81 3.90
CA MET A 101 -5.67 -0.72 4.59
C MET A 101 -6.13 -0.57 6.05
N GLU A 102 -7.43 -0.69 6.31
CA GLU A 102 -8.01 -0.63 7.66
C GLU A 102 -7.53 -1.80 8.51
N LYS A 103 -7.55 -3.01 7.94
CA LYS A 103 -7.03 -4.22 8.59
C LYS A 103 -5.56 -4.07 8.96
N ARG A 104 -4.70 -3.62 8.03
CA ARG A 104 -3.30 -3.35 8.33
C ARG A 104 -3.17 -2.35 9.47
N GLN A 105 -3.90 -1.24 9.41
CA GLN A 105 -3.86 -0.24 10.47
C GLN A 105 -4.28 -0.82 11.84
N LEU A 106 -5.28 -1.71 11.88
CA LEU A 106 -5.71 -2.41 13.10
C LEU A 106 -4.65 -3.41 13.59
N GLU A 107 -4.14 -4.29 12.72
CA GLU A 107 -3.09 -5.25 13.06
C GLU A 107 -1.84 -4.55 13.60
N PHE A 108 -1.43 -3.44 12.97
CA PHE A 108 -0.31 -2.62 13.45
C PHE A 108 -0.59 -1.93 14.79
N ASN A 109 -1.84 -1.54 15.08
CA ASN A 109 -2.20 -0.99 16.40
C ASN A 109 -2.22 -2.06 17.51
N VAL A 110 -2.60 -3.30 17.21
CA VAL A 110 -2.66 -4.40 18.18
C VAL A 110 -1.26 -4.84 18.62
N HIS A 111 -0.28 -4.86 17.72
CA HIS A 111 1.13 -5.16 18.05
C HIS A 111 1.82 -4.07 18.89
N ARG A 112 1.11 -2.98 19.22
CA ARG A 112 1.58 -1.85 20.04
C ARG A 112 0.98 -1.85 21.46
N SER A 113 0.00 -2.73 21.73
CA SER A 113 -0.68 -2.89 23.02
C SER A 113 0.03 -3.92 23.89
#